data_AF-A0A8S9C5S0-F1
#
_entry.id   AF-A0A8S9C5S0-F1
#
_cell.length_a   1.000
_cell.length_b   1.000
_cell.length_c   1.000
_cell.angle_alpha   90.00
_cell.angle_beta   90.00
_cell.angle_gamma   90.00
#
_symmetry.space_group_name_H-M   'P 1'
#
loop_
_entity.id
_entity.type
_entity.pdbx_description
1 polymer ?
#
loop_
_entity_poly.entity_id
_entity_poly.type
_entity_poly.pdbx_seq_one_letter_code
_entity_poly.pdbx_strand_id
1 'polypeptide(L)'
;MAPARTIDSFFSRTPASSTAAAKSKKRSIEPSITDESTKSKKAKATPKSKLKKSTNPTWTSPYFSSTAPTGSNAQRCIEKWNLLAPYDTRITEKEWEEYFEERIILEKTNTENTEEYKRVKSEELMQNTTRLLGEAREKLAQVILGSCLETSERIQIANTFKVSLYYLDLWGNEEDGGGEDEDGGRTSFSPRTVSSSTRLYSPFGLGTSVDFKYYYHNRWGRENERFSALVMCSRVISQCSKSKPFECAAQMGGRGAIGPPIDGSERLFNWSGRKSTGTTAANMAEFEDTLFACSGWLSPRLMFNLLCAGGTATLYQEDTTSHVSSARNKFKLYNDEKEDASAEED
;
A
#
# COMPACT_ATOMS: atom_id res chain seq x y z
N MET A 1 54.03 14.43 -16.52
CA MET A 1 54.93 13.30 -16.20
C MET A 1 54.23 12.40 -15.18
N ALA A 2 53.88 11.18 -15.62
CA ALA A 2 53.50 9.94 -14.90
C ALA A 2 52.45 9.94 -13.75
N PRO A 3 51.72 8.82 -13.54
CA PRO A 3 51.16 7.91 -14.53
C PRO A 3 49.72 7.41 -14.23
N ALA A 4 49.10 6.86 -15.27
CA ALA A 4 47.89 6.05 -15.25
C ALA A 4 48.09 4.71 -14.51
N ARG A 5 47.04 4.21 -13.86
CA ARG A 5 46.98 2.84 -13.32
C ARG A 5 46.00 1.99 -14.13
N THR A 6 46.60 1.07 -14.87
CA THR A 6 45.99 -0.13 -15.46
C THR A 6 45.66 -1.14 -14.36
N ILE A 7 44.48 -1.74 -14.40
CA ILE A 7 44.15 -2.95 -13.64
C ILE A 7 43.96 -4.05 -14.65
N ASP A 8 44.89 -4.99 -14.65
CA ASP A 8 44.77 -6.25 -15.35
C ASP A 8 44.58 -7.39 -14.34
N SER A 9 43.52 -8.15 -14.59
CA SER A 9 43.56 -9.61 -14.70
C SER A 9 43.19 -10.52 -13.51
N PHE A 10 42.52 -11.60 -13.93
CA PHE A 10 42.38 -12.94 -13.35
C PHE A 10 41.45 -13.15 -12.14
N PHE A 11 40.32 -13.82 -12.39
CA PHE A 11 40.13 -15.19 -11.90
C PHE A 11 39.23 -16.01 -12.84
N SER A 12 39.80 -17.10 -13.32
CA SER A 12 39.15 -18.22 -13.99
C SER A 12 38.52 -19.17 -12.97
N ARG A 13 37.36 -19.77 -13.30
CA ARG A 13 36.99 -21.16 -12.97
C ARG A 13 35.64 -21.53 -13.61
N THR A 14 35.70 -22.52 -14.49
CA THR A 14 34.61 -23.30 -15.08
C THR A 14 34.45 -24.64 -14.33
N PRO A 15 33.45 -25.51 -14.65
CA PRO A 15 32.43 -25.92 -13.70
C PRO A 15 32.53 -27.39 -13.26
N ALA A 16 31.75 -27.76 -12.23
CA ALA A 16 31.48 -29.15 -11.89
C ALA A 16 30.11 -29.60 -12.45
N SER A 17 30.19 -30.61 -13.30
CA SER A 17 29.10 -31.44 -13.82
C SER A 17 28.56 -32.38 -12.73
N SER A 18 27.24 -32.60 -12.69
CA SER A 18 26.69 -33.84 -12.15
C SER A 18 25.51 -34.29 -13.01
N THR A 19 25.68 -35.43 -13.63
CA THR A 19 24.67 -36.21 -14.37
C THR A 19 23.85 -37.08 -13.41
N ALA A 20 22.55 -37.22 -13.64
CA ALA A 20 21.80 -38.39 -13.18
C ALA A 20 20.60 -38.68 -14.10
N ALA A 21 20.39 -39.98 -14.29
CA ALA A 21 19.68 -40.62 -15.40
C ALA A 21 18.15 -40.51 -15.38
N ALA A 22 17.60 -40.80 -16.57
CA ALA A 22 16.21 -40.89 -16.94
C ALA A 22 15.45 -42.08 -16.33
N LYS A 23 14.12 -41.96 -16.23
CA LYS A 23 13.18 -43.08 -16.40
C LYS A 23 11.96 -42.65 -17.22
N SER A 24 11.93 -43.16 -18.45
CA SER A 24 10.79 -43.22 -19.35
C SER A 24 9.84 -44.34 -18.92
N LYS A 25 8.53 -44.10 -18.97
CA LYS A 25 7.52 -45.17 -19.09
C LYS A 25 6.42 -44.70 -20.04
N LYS A 26 6.21 -45.52 -21.07
CA LYS A 26 5.34 -45.31 -22.23
C LYS A 26 4.14 -46.28 -22.14
N ARG A 27 3.07 -45.96 -22.88
CA ARG A 27 1.87 -46.75 -23.27
C ARG A 27 0.71 -46.72 -22.26
N SER A 28 -0.56 -46.67 -22.66
CA SER A 28 -1.23 -46.75 -23.98
C SER A 28 -2.71 -46.34 -23.82
N ILE A 29 -3.30 -45.86 -24.90
CA ILE A 29 -4.74 -45.57 -25.08
C ILE A 29 -5.41 -46.83 -25.64
N GLU A 30 -6.60 -47.21 -25.14
CA GLU A 30 -7.85 -47.49 -25.90
C GLU A 30 -8.94 -48.26 -25.09
N PRO A 31 -10.23 -48.21 -25.50
CA PRO A 31 -11.37 -47.91 -24.63
C PRO A 31 -12.23 -49.13 -24.24
N SER A 32 -13.11 -48.96 -23.25
CA SER A 32 -14.27 -49.84 -23.06
C SER A 32 -15.49 -49.04 -22.63
N ILE A 33 -16.51 -49.05 -23.50
CA ILE A 33 -17.88 -48.62 -23.23
C ILE A 33 -18.57 -49.75 -22.47
N THR A 34 -19.18 -49.43 -21.32
CA THR A 34 -20.35 -50.15 -20.79
C THR A 34 -21.21 -49.18 -19.99
N ASP A 35 -22.45 -49.00 -20.48
CA ASP A 35 -23.60 -48.48 -19.73
C ASP A 35 -23.83 -49.28 -18.45
N GLU A 36 -24.12 -48.59 -17.34
CA GLU A 36 -25.40 -48.71 -16.63
C GLU A 36 -25.39 -47.96 -15.28
N SER A 37 -26.42 -47.12 -15.13
CA SER A 37 -27.11 -46.71 -13.90
C SER A 37 -26.30 -46.37 -12.63
N THR A 38 -26.28 -45.10 -12.25
CA THR A 38 -26.24 -44.75 -10.82
C THR A 38 -26.87 -43.39 -10.51
N LYS A 39 -28.07 -43.47 -9.92
CA LYS A 39 -28.71 -42.57 -8.94
C LYS A 39 -28.11 -41.16 -8.80
N SER A 40 -28.91 -40.18 -9.21
CA SER A 40 -28.77 -38.76 -8.88
C SER A 40 -28.64 -38.53 -7.36
N LYS A 41 -27.40 -38.36 -6.89
CA LYS A 41 -27.13 -37.81 -5.56
C LYS A 41 -27.49 -36.32 -5.60
N LYS A 42 -28.62 -35.95 -4.98
CA LYS A 42 -28.92 -34.56 -4.59
C LYS A 42 -27.66 -33.97 -3.94
N ALA A 43 -27.09 -32.96 -4.57
CA ALA A 43 -26.00 -32.18 -4.00
C ALA A 43 -26.50 -31.61 -2.68
N LYS A 44 -25.92 -32.09 -1.57
CA LYS A 44 -26.15 -31.54 -0.24
C LYS A 44 -25.62 -30.11 -0.30
N ALA A 45 -26.52 -29.13 -0.22
CA ALA A 45 -26.15 -27.73 -0.19
C ALA A 45 -25.07 -27.53 0.87
N THR A 46 -23.86 -27.22 0.43
CA THR A 46 -22.76 -26.84 1.32
C THR A 46 -23.26 -25.64 2.12
N PRO A 47 -23.22 -25.66 3.46
CA PRO A 47 -23.64 -24.51 4.24
C PRO A 47 -22.81 -23.31 3.77
N LYS A 48 -23.48 -22.24 3.30
CA LYS A 48 -22.82 -20.97 2.97
C LYS A 48 -21.92 -20.64 4.16
N SER A 49 -20.60 -20.62 3.94
CA SER A 49 -19.67 -20.23 4.99
C SER A 49 -20.05 -18.82 5.42
N LYS A 50 -20.59 -18.66 6.64
CA LYS A 50 -20.93 -17.34 7.17
C LYS A 50 -19.62 -16.55 7.23
N LEU A 51 -19.57 -15.37 6.59
CA LEU A 51 -18.40 -14.51 6.73
C LEU A 51 -18.28 -14.08 8.19
N LYS A 52 -17.08 -13.67 8.60
CA LYS A 52 -16.87 -13.16 9.95
C LYS A 52 -17.66 -11.86 10.13
N LYS A 53 -18.09 -11.60 11.35
CA LYS A 53 -18.63 -10.29 11.74
C LYS A 53 -17.49 -9.39 12.17
N SER A 54 -17.66 -8.11 11.95
CA SER A 54 -16.76 -7.13 12.54
C SER A 54 -16.94 -7.05 14.05
N THR A 55 -15.90 -6.58 14.73
CA THR A 55 -15.93 -6.26 16.16
C THR A 55 -15.78 -4.76 16.30
N ASN A 56 -16.69 -4.10 17.04
CA ASN A 56 -16.51 -2.68 17.32
C ASN A 56 -15.18 -2.44 18.06
N PRO A 57 -14.44 -1.38 17.72
CA PRO A 57 -13.16 -1.10 18.35
C PRO A 57 -13.36 -0.84 19.84
N THR A 58 -12.59 -1.55 20.67
CA THR A 58 -12.54 -1.31 22.11
C THR A 58 -11.13 -0.89 22.49
N TRP A 59 -10.94 0.39 22.77
CA TRP A 59 -9.64 0.95 23.18
C TRP A 59 -9.44 0.74 24.68
N THR A 60 -9.03 -0.47 25.06
CA THR A 60 -8.95 -0.89 26.48
C THR A 60 -7.59 -0.65 27.14
N SER A 61 -6.63 -0.09 26.41
CA SER A 61 -5.30 0.19 26.98
C SER A 61 -5.41 1.25 28.10
N PRO A 62 -4.73 1.07 29.24
CA PRO A 62 -4.73 2.06 30.33
C PRO A 62 -4.06 3.38 29.93
N TYR A 63 -3.34 3.40 28.80
CA TYR A 63 -2.67 4.59 28.28
C TYR A 63 -3.54 5.39 27.30
N PHE A 64 -4.73 4.89 26.95
CA PHE A 64 -5.65 5.58 26.07
C PHE A 64 -6.68 6.38 26.85
N SER A 65 -6.93 7.59 26.39
CA SER A 65 -7.91 8.52 26.97
C SER A 65 -8.92 8.96 25.91
N SER A 66 -10.18 9.07 26.30
CA SER A 66 -11.22 9.75 25.51
C SER A 66 -11.15 11.27 25.65
N THR A 67 -10.49 11.77 26.70
CA THR A 67 -10.29 13.20 26.95
C THR A 67 -9.03 13.67 26.24
N ALA A 68 -9.15 14.74 25.45
CA ALA A 68 -8.04 15.34 24.75
C ALA A 68 -6.95 15.83 25.73
N PRO A 69 -5.66 15.66 25.40
CA PRO A 69 -4.55 16.23 26.17
C PRO A 69 -4.66 17.76 26.26
N THR A 70 -4.22 18.32 27.38
CA THR A 70 -4.32 19.76 27.68
C THR A 70 -3.10 20.57 27.25
N GLY A 71 -2.08 19.91 26.72
CA GLY A 71 -0.85 20.57 26.29
C GLY A 71 -1.04 21.34 24.98
N SER A 72 -0.32 22.46 24.84
CA SER A 72 -0.53 23.40 23.75
C SER A 72 -0.21 22.80 22.38
N ASN A 73 0.86 22.02 22.25
CA ASN A 73 1.23 21.40 21.00
C ASN A 73 0.26 20.27 20.64
N ALA A 74 -0.13 19.45 21.63
CA ALA A 74 -1.13 18.41 21.40
C ALA A 74 -2.46 19.00 20.91
N GLN A 75 -2.98 20.04 21.58
CA GLN A 75 -4.20 20.73 21.17
C GLN A 75 -4.10 21.30 19.75
N ARG A 76 -2.98 21.95 19.41
CA ARG A 76 -2.73 22.43 18.04
C ARG A 76 -2.77 21.32 17.01
N CYS A 77 -2.22 20.14 17.31
CA CYS A 77 -2.28 18.99 16.41
C CYS A 77 -3.71 18.48 16.24
N ILE A 78 -4.45 18.36 17.34
CA ILE A 78 -5.83 17.87 17.38
C ILE A 78 -6.73 18.78 16.56
N GLU A 79 -6.66 20.09 16.79
CA GLU A 79 -7.47 21.08 16.07
C GLU A 79 -7.11 21.15 14.59
N LYS A 80 -5.81 21.15 14.25
CA LYS A 80 -5.37 21.33 12.86
C LYS A 80 -5.71 20.12 11.98
N TRP A 81 -5.58 18.90 12.51
CA TRP A 81 -5.78 17.67 11.73
C TRP A 81 -7.02 16.89 12.13
N ASN A 82 -7.88 17.43 13.00
CA ASN A 82 -9.09 16.77 13.51
C ASN A 82 -8.79 15.39 14.10
N LEU A 83 -7.77 15.29 14.97
CA LEU A 83 -7.39 14.01 15.58
C LEU A 83 -8.45 13.56 16.58
N LEU A 84 -8.86 12.30 16.46
CA LEU A 84 -9.94 11.71 17.26
C LEU A 84 -9.38 10.97 18.48
N ALA A 85 -10.26 10.69 19.45
CA ALA A 85 -9.98 9.73 20.52
C ALA A 85 -9.91 8.30 19.96
N PRO A 86 -9.05 7.42 20.47
CA PRO A 86 -8.27 7.60 21.70
C PRO A 86 -7.01 8.47 21.53
N TYR A 87 -6.65 9.16 22.61
CA TYR A 87 -5.38 9.88 22.74
C TYR A 87 -4.41 9.04 23.59
N ASP A 88 -3.18 8.83 23.10
CA ASP A 88 -2.13 8.17 23.89
C ASP A 88 -1.54 9.17 24.90
N THR A 89 -1.83 8.92 26.17
CA THR A 89 -1.43 9.76 27.31
C THR A 89 0.06 9.74 27.60
N ARG A 90 0.82 8.84 26.97
CA ARG A 90 2.28 8.74 27.13
C ARG A 90 3.04 9.73 26.26
N ILE A 91 2.40 10.27 25.22
CA ILE A 91 3.04 11.21 24.29
C ILE A 91 3.30 12.53 25.01
N THR A 92 4.57 12.94 24.97
CA THR A 92 5.00 14.19 25.59
C THR A 92 4.72 15.40 24.70
N GLU A 93 4.64 16.60 25.29
CA GLU A 93 4.47 17.85 24.54
C GLU A 93 5.59 18.12 23.53
N LYS A 94 6.80 17.63 23.82
CA LYS A 94 7.95 17.71 22.90
C LYS A 94 7.77 16.81 21.69
N GLU A 95 7.23 15.60 21.87
CA GLU A 95 6.92 14.70 20.76
C GLU A 95 5.77 15.25 19.90
N TRP A 96 4.76 15.85 20.53
CA TRP A 96 3.72 16.60 19.80
C TRP A 96 4.29 17.78 19.01
N GLU A 97 5.31 18.47 19.52
CA GLU A 97 6.00 19.54 18.80
C GLU A 97 6.68 19.02 17.53
N GLU A 98 7.49 17.96 17.63
CA GLU A 98 8.17 17.36 16.46
C GLU A 98 7.17 16.80 15.45
N TYR A 99 6.08 16.19 15.93
CA TYR A 99 4.97 15.73 15.09
C TYR A 99 4.32 16.90 14.33
N PHE A 100 4.05 18.01 15.03
CA PHE A 100 3.48 19.21 14.44
C PHE A 100 4.40 19.80 13.38
N GLU A 101 5.68 19.99 13.71
CA GLU A 101 6.67 20.60 12.81
C GLU A 101 6.91 19.72 11.57
N GLU A 102 7.03 18.40 11.70
CA GLU A 102 7.14 17.47 10.58
C GLU A 102 5.94 17.59 9.62
N ARG A 103 4.72 17.50 10.15
CA ARG A 103 3.50 17.55 9.33
C ARG A 103 3.29 18.90 8.66
N ILE A 104 3.69 20.01 9.28
CA ILE A 104 3.65 21.34 8.65
C ILE A 104 4.58 21.41 7.44
N ILE A 105 5.80 20.85 7.54
CA ILE A 105 6.74 20.83 6.41
C ILE A 105 6.18 19.96 5.27
N LEU A 106 5.62 18.79 5.61
CA LEU A 106 4.99 17.91 4.63
C LEU A 106 3.77 18.58 3.98
N GLU A 107 2.92 19.28 4.75
CA GLU A 107 1.76 20.00 4.23
C GLU A 107 2.17 21.07 3.21
N LYS A 108 3.17 21.91 3.54
CA LYS A 108 3.72 22.89 2.59
C LYS A 108 4.19 22.22 1.30
N THR A 109 5.00 21.17 1.44
CA THR A 109 5.54 20.40 0.30
C THR A 109 4.45 19.74 -0.54
N ASN A 110 3.28 19.45 0.03
CA ASN A 110 2.16 18.81 -0.67
C ASN A 110 1.07 19.81 -1.08
N THR A 111 1.32 21.11 -0.95
CA THR A 111 0.39 22.19 -1.33
C THR A 111 0.87 22.86 -2.60
N GLU A 112 0.05 22.83 -3.64
CA GLU A 112 0.34 23.49 -4.93
C GLU A 112 0.60 24.99 -4.73
N ASN A 113 1.47 25.57 -5.58
CA ASN A 113 1.89 26.97 -5.54
C ASN A 113 2.81 27.38 -4.37
N THR A 114 3.33 26.41 -3.62
CA THR A 114 4.48 26.65 -2.72
C THR A 114 5.79 26.37 -3.44
N GLU A 115 6.88 26.99 -3.00
CA GLU A 115 8.21 26.70 -3.55
C GLU A 115 8.66 25.28 -3.20
N GLU A 116 8.25 24.80 -2.03
CA GLU A 116 8.53 23.46 -1.52
C GLU A 116 7.86 22.36 -2.36
N TYR A 117 6.72 22.64 -3.02
CA TYR A 117 6.00 21.68 -3.86
C TYR A 117 6.84 21.09 -5.00
N LYS A 118 7.84 21.85 -5.48
CA LYS A 118 8.79 21.38 -6.50
C LYS A 118 9.48 20.06 -6.11
N ARG A 119 9.57 19.74 -4.82
CA ARG A 119 10.17 18.50 -4.32
C ARG A 119 9.39 17.24 -4.69
N VAL A 120 8.06 17.30 -4.70
CA VAL A 120 7.18 16.13 -4.95
C VAL A 120 6.45 16.22 -6.29
N LYS A 121 6.59 17.34 -6.99
CA LYS A 121 6.09 17.50 -8.36
C LYS A 121 6.91 16.60 -9.29
N SER A 122 6.28 15.63 -9.94
CA SER A 122 6.90 14.80 -10.97
C SER A 122 6.41 15.24 -12.34
N GLU A 123 7.23 16.01 -13.05
CA GLU A 123 6.87 16.55 -14.37
C GLU A 123 6.87 15.45 -15.44
N GLU A 124 7.79 14.51 -15.33
CA GLU A 124 7.98 13.37 -16.25
C GLU A 124 6.88 12.31 -16.13
N LEU A 125 6.14 12.31 -15.03
CA LEU A 125 4.95 11.47 -14.85
C LEU A 125 3.75 12.00 -15.66
N MET A 126 3.79 13.27 -16.08
CA MET A 126 2.74 13.94 -16.88
C MET A 126 1.33 13.86 -16.27
N GLN A 127 1.25 13.68 -14.94
CA GLN A 127 0.01 13.65 -14.17
C GLN A 127 0.06 14.68 -13.05
N ASN A 128 -1.10 15.21 -12.67
CA ASN A 128 -1.18 16.23 -11.62
C ASN A 128 -0.99 15.57 -10.24
N THR A 129 0.18 15.80 -9.61
CA THR A 129 0.52 15.25 -8.29
C THR A 129 -0.50 15.60 -7.19
N THR A 130 -0.96 16.85 -7.11
CA THR A 130 -1.97 17.29 -6.13
C THR A 130 -3.28 16.54 -6.31
N ARG A 131 -3.73 16.37 -7.55
CA ARG A 131 -4.93 15.61 -7.89
C ARG A 131 -4.78 14.15 -7.49
N LEU A 132 -3.66 13.52 -7.81
CA LEU A 132 -3.38 12.13 -7.40
C LEU A 132 -3.41 11.95 -5.87
N LEU A 133 -2.83 12.90 -5.13
CA LEU A 133 -2.90 12.88 -3.66
C LEU A 133 -4.33 13.05 -3.15
N GLY A 134 -5.11 13.95 -3.76
CA GLY A 134 -6.52 14.15 -3.46
C GLY A 134 -7.36 12.90 -3.71
N GLU A 135 -7.16 12.23 -4.84
CA GLU A 135 -7.82 10.97 -5.18
C GLU A 135 -7.45 9.85 -4.18
N ALA A 136 -6.18 9.77 -3.76
CA ALA A 136 -5.74 8.81 -2.75
C ALA A 136 -6.43 9.05 -1.39
N ARG A 137 -6.53 10.32 -0.96
CA ARG A 137 -7.21 10.74 0.26
C ARG A 137 -8.71 10.45 0.21
N GLU A 138 -9.36 10.64 -0.92
CA GLU A 138 -10.77 10.30 -1.10
C GLU A 138 -10.98 8.78 -1.03
N LYS A 139 -10.10 7.98 -1.65
CA LYS A 139 -10.17 6.51 -1.54
C LYS A 139 -9.97 6.03 -0.10
N LEU A 140 -9.06 6.63 0.67
CA LEU A 140 -8.93 6.33 2.09
C LEU A 140 -10.23 6.58 2.85
N ALA A 141 -10.86 7.73 2.61
CA ALA A 141 -12.15 8.08 3.21
C ALA A 141 -13.25 7.07 2.81
N GLN A 142 -13.35 6.71 1.53
CA GLN A 142 -14.33 5.75 1.02
C GLN A 142 -14.20 4.36 1.65
N VAL A 143 -12.96 3.88 1.86
CA VAL A 143 -12.74 2.59 2.53
C VAL A 143 -13.30 2.60 3.96
N ILE A 144 -13.14 3.72 4.69
CA ILE A 144 -13.70 3.85 6.04
C ILE A 144 -15.22 3.97 6.02
N LEU A 145 -15.79 4.67 5.04
CA LEU A 145 -17.24 4.76 4.90
C LEU A 145 -17.89 3.39 4.61
N GLY A 146 -17.15 2.49 3.95
CA GLY A 146 -17.54 1.11 3.72
C GLY A 146 -17.39 0.17 4.94
N SER A 147 -16.86 0.66 6.07
CA SER A 147 -16.74 -0.11 7.31
C SER A 147 -18.09 -0.26 8.04
N CYS A 148 -18.10 -1.10 9.06
CA CYS A 148 -19.29 -1.41 9.88
C CYS A 148 -19.52 -0.44 11.06
N LEU A 149 -18.73 0.63 11.19
CA LEU A 149 -18.88 1.59 12.30
C LEU A 149 -20.20 2.35 12.23
N GLU A 150 -20.59 2.90 13.38
CA GLU A 150 -21.70 3.85 13.46
C GLU A 150 -21.47 5.05 12.55
N THR A 151 -22.56 5.59 12.00
CA THR A 151 -22.47 6.54 10.88
C THR A 151 -21.69 7.80 11.22
N SER A 152 -21.84 8.34 12.42
CA SER A 152 -21.09 9.51 12.87
C SER A 152 -19.60 9.24 13.03
N GLU A 153 -19.22 8.06 13.54
CA GLU A 153 -17.82 7.71 13.80
C GLU A 153 -17.07 7.48 12.49
N ARG A 154 -17.65 6.72 11.56
CA ARG A 154 -17.04 6.50 10.23
C ARG A 154 -16.85 7.81 9.46
N ILE A 155 -17.81 8.75 9.55
CA ILE A 155 -17.70 10.06 8.88
C ILE A 155 -16.55 10.88 9.47
N GLN A 156 -16.41 10.90 10.80
CA GLN A 156 -15.31 11.62 11.45
C GLN A 156 -13.95 11.06 11.04
N ILE A 157 -13.78 9.74 11.11
CA ILE A 157 -12.52 9.07 10.71
C ILE A 157 -12.21 9.32 9.23
N ALA A 158 -13.23 9.22 8.36
CA ALA A 158 -13.09 9.49 6.93
C ALA A 158 -12.62 10.93 6.67
N ASN A 159 -13.20 11.92 7.36
CA ASN A 159 -12.81 13.33 7.24
C ASN A 159 -11.36 13.56 7.71
N THR A 160 -10.93 12.91 8.79
CA THR A 160 -9.55 12.99 9.27
C THR A 160 -8.57 12.39 8.25
N PHE A 161 -8.93 11.31 7.55
CA PHE A 161 -8.08 10.75 6.50
C PHE A 161 -7.89 11.68 5.29
N LYS A 162 -8.87 12.54 4.98
CA LYS A 162 -8.74 13.52 3.89
C LYS A 162 -7.57 14.49 4.07
N VAL A 163 -7.04 14.62 5.29
CA VAL A 163 -5.91 15.50 5.61
C VAL A 163 -4.69 14.77 6.19
N SER A 164 -4.67 13.42 6.17
CA SER A 164 -3.65 12.62 6.89
C SER A 164 -2.63 11.89 6.02
N LEU A 165 -2.75 12.02 4.69
CA LEU A 165 -1.81 11.41 3.73
C LEU A 165 -0.92 12.48 3.08
N TYR A 166 0.38 12.22 2.98
CA TYR A 166 1.36 13.09 2.31
C TYR A 166 2.32 12.29 1.43
N TYR A 167 2.75 12.86 0.31
CA TYR A 167 3.96 12.40 -0.38
C TYR A 167 5.20 12.85 0.40
N LEU A 168 6.14 11.92 0.54
CA LEU A 168 7.51 12.17 0.97
C LEU A 168 8.44 12.34 -0.24
N ASP A 169 8.13 11.60 -1.31
CA ASP A 169 8.84 11.58 -2.60
C ASP A 169 7.90 11.02 -3.68
N LEU A 170 7.98 11.56 -4.90
CA LEU A 170 7.24 11.06 -6.05
C LEU A 170 8.07 11.30 -7.31
N TRP A 171 8.28 10.23 -8.05
CA TRP A 171 8.92 10.26 -9.35
C TRP A 171 8.26 9.24 -10.26
N GLY A 172 8.11 9.56 -11.53
CA GLY A 172 7.74 8.61 -12.56
C GLY A 172 8.12 9.11 -13.93
N ASN A 173 8.04 8.23 -14.91
CA ASN A 173 8.31 8.57 -16.30
C ASN A 173 7.41 7.75 -17.23
N GLU A 174 7.09 8.31 -18.39
CA GLU A 174 6.37 7.61 -19.45
C GLU A 174 7.24 6.57 -20.18
N GLU A 175 6.60 5.70 -20.97
CA GLU A 175 7.30 4.83 -21.91
C GLU A 175 7.85 5.67 -23.08
N ASP A 176 9.18 5.73 -23.22
CA ASP A 176 9.82 6.40 -24.36
C ASP A 176 9.28 5.83 -25.67
N GLY A 177 8.63 6.68 -26.46
CA GLY A 177 8.11 6.32 -27.77
C GLY A 177 6.75 5.65 -27.72
N GLY A 178 5.78 6.25 -27.00
CA GLY A 178 4.36 5.97 -27.20
C GLY A 178 4.12 5.75 -28.69
N GLY A 179 3.75 4.52 -29.03
CA GLY A 179 3.52 4.14 -30.40
C GLY A 179 2.47 5.08 -30.99
N GLU A 180 2.66 5.45 -32.24
CA GLU A 180 1.49 5.78 -33.04
C GLU A 180 0.73 4.46 -33.19
N ASP A 181 -0.53 4.44 -32.76
CA ASP A 181 -1.48 3.42 -33.21
C ASP A 181 -1.46 3.40 -34.76
N GLU A 182 -1.85 2.29 -35.39
CA GLU A 182 -1.94 2.23 -36.87
C GLU A 182 -2.85 3.33 -37.47
N ASP A 183 -3.69 3.96 -36.63
CA ASP A 183 -4.57 5.10 -36.96
C ASP A 183 -3.99 6.50 -36.61
N GLY A 184 -2.72 6.60 -36.19
CA GLY A 184 -2.09 7.88 -35.78
C GLY A 184 -2.57 8.41 -34.42
N GLY A 185 -3.24 7.58 -33.62
CA GLY A 185 -3.56 7.87 -32.22
C GLY A 185 -2.33 7.71 -31.33
N ARG A 186 -2.10 8.62 -30.37
CA ARG A 186 -1.09 8.41 -29.33
C ARG A 186 -1.50 7.25 -28.44
N THR A 187 -0.73 6.17 -28.41
CA THR A 187 -0.94 5.07 -27.46
C THR A 187 -0.75 5.54 -26.01
N SER A 188 -1.67 5.15 -25.12
CA SER A 188 -1.57 5.03 -23.65
C SER A 188 -0.57 5.93 -22.90
N PHE A 189 -1.07 6.90 -22.12
CA PHE A 189 -0.31 7.69 -21.11
C PHE A 189 0.07 6.86 -19.86
N SER A 190 0.25 5.55 -19.99
CA SER A 190 0.65 4.72 -18.87
C SER A 190 2.12 4.99 -18.53
N PRO A 191 2.44 5.24 -17.25
CA PRO A 191 3.82 5.44 -16.86
C PRO A 191 4.60 4.15 -17.09
N ARG A 192 5.82 4.26 -17.61
CA ARG A 192 6.75 3.14 -17.63
C ARG A 192 7.22 2.81 -16.23
N THR A 193 7.55 3.82 -15.44
CA THR A 193 8.02 3.64 -14.06
C THR A 193 7.33 4.63 -13.14
N VAL A 194 6.98 4.18 -11.94
CA VAL A 194 6.59 5.04 -10.82
C VAL A 194 7.37 4.60 -9.59
N SER A 195 7.85 5.57 -8.82
CA SER A 195 8.40 5.41 -7.49
C SER A 195 7.74 6.47 -6.61
N SER A 196 6.88 6.04 -5.68
CA SER A 196 6.30 6.95 -4.70
C SER A 196 6.61 6.51 -3.29
N SER A 197 6.79 7.49 -2.42
CA SER A 197 6.89 7.28 -0.98
C SER A 197 5.86 8.17 -0.32
N THR A 198 5.03 7.60 0.54
CA THR A 198 3.97 8.32 1.23
C THR A 198 3.97 8.02 2.71
N ARG A 199 3.31 8.88 3.48
CA ARG A 199 3.08 8.71 4.90
C ARG A 199 1.62 8.96 5.23
N LEU A 200 0.99 7.97 5.83
CA LEU A 200 -0.37 8.04 6.36
C LEU A 200 -0.32 8.15 7.88
N TYR A 201 -0.75 9.27 8.43
CA TYR A 201 -0.89 9.43 9.87
C TYR A 201 -2.18 8.76 10.36
N SER A 202 -2.13 8.21 11.57
CA SER A 202 -3.33 7.73 12.25
C SER A 202 -4.36 8.85 12.36
N PRO A 203 -5.67 8.55 12.19
CA PRO A 203 -6.73 9.52 12.41
C PRO A 203 -6.95 9.83 13.90
N PHE A 204 -6.31 9.07 14.79
CA PHE A 204 -6.42 9.20 16.23
C PHE A 204 -5.21 9.91 16.83
N GLY A 205 -5.34 10.35 18.08
CA GLY A 205 -4.26 10.94 18.88
C GLY A 205 -3.20 9.94 19.35
N LEU A 206 -2.83 8.97 18.51
CA LEU A 206 -1.90 7.89 18.82
C LEU A 206 -0.44 8.24 18.50
N GLY A 207 -0.21 9.30 17.72
CA GLY A 207 1.13 9.68 17.27
C GLY A 207 1.78 8.66 16.33
N THR A 208 1.01 7.68 15.84
CA THR A 208 1.49 6.64 14.92
C THR A 208 1.25 7.03 13.47
N SER A 209 2.06 6.46 12.58
CA SER A 209 1.87 6.57 11.13
C SER A 209 2.32 5.30 10.42
N VAL A 210 1.95 5.16 9.15
CA VAL A 210 2.47 4.11 8.26
C VAL A 210 3.15 4.79 7.09
N ASP A 211 4.41 4.45 6.89
CA ASP A 211 5.14 4.83 5.69
C ASP A 211 4.93 3.78 4.62
N PHE A 212 4.86 4.23 3.37
CA PHE A 212 4.73 3.37 2.21
C PHE A 212 5.81 3.69 1.21
N LYS A 213 6.27 2.65 0.53
CA LYS A 213 7.14 2.76 -0.64
C LYS A 213 6.55 1.91 -1.76
N TYR A 214 6.05 2.59 -2.79
CA TYR A 214 5.48 1.98 -3.97
C TYR A 214 6.45 2.09 -5.14
N TYR A 215 6.58 0.99 -5.86
CA TYR A 215 7.30 0.95 -7.13
C TYR A 215 6.47 0.22 -8.16
N TYR A 216 6.37 0.80 -9.33
CA TYR A 216 5.78 0.20 -10.52
C TYR A 216 6.77 0.32 -11.66
N HIS A 217 6.93 -0.74 -12.45
CA HIS A 217 7.63 -0.70 -13.72
C HIS A 217 6.96 -1.66 -14.69
N ASN A 218 6.58 -1.15 -15.85
CA ASN A 218 6.06 -1.96 -16.93
C ASN A 218 6.71 -1.51 -18.24
N ARG A 219 7.32 -2.45 -18.94
CA ARG A 219 7.75 -2.24 -20.32
C ARG A 219 7.00 -3.18 -21.24
N TRP A 220 6.43 -2.62 -22.30
CA TRP A 220 5.73 -3.43 -23.28
C TRP A 220 6.70 -4.41 -23.98
N GLY A 221 6.21 -5.61 -24.29
CA GLY A 221 7.01 -6.65 -24.96
C GLY A 221 8.16 -7.27 -24.15
N ARG A 222 8.44 -6.84 -22.91
CA ARG A 222 9.51 -7.40 -22.07
C ARG A 222 8.98 -7.93 -20.74
N GLU A 223 8.56 -9.21 -20.70
CA GLU A 223 7.98 -9.82 -19.49
C GLU A 223 8.88 -9.75 -18.24
N ASN A 224 10.20 -9.76 -18.42
CA ASN A 224 11.16 -9.66 -17.31
C ASN A 224 11.35 -8.23 -16.79
N GLU A 225 10.79 -7.23 -17.48
CA GLU A 225 10.78 -5.81 -17.09
C GLU A 225 9.36 -5.39 -16.67
N ARG A 226 8.66 -6.30 -15.96
CA ARG A 226 7.34 -6.06 -15.39
C ARG A 226 7.35 -6.37 -13.91
N PHE A 227 7.26 -5.34 -13.09
CA PHE A 227 7.19 -5.51 -11.66
C PHE A 227 6.41 -4.39 -10.98
N SER A 228 5.75 -4.72 -9.88
CA SER A 228 5.11 -3.74 -9.01
C SER A 228 5.16 -4.23 -7.58
N ALA A 229 5.51 -3.37 -6.64
CA ALA A 229 5.62 -3.72 -5.25
C ALA A 229 5.20 -2.55 -4.36
N LEU A 230 4.44 -2.87 -3.31
CA LEU A 230 4.12 -1.94 -2.24
C LEU A 230 4.66 -2.49 -0.92
N VAL A 231 5.53 -1.72 -0.29
CA VAL A 231 6.11 -2.02 1.02
C VAL A 231 5.64 -0.96 2.02
N MET A 232 5.44 -1.37 3.26
CA MET A 232 4.90 -0.57 4.34
C MET A 232 5.71 -0.75 5.62
N CYS A 233 5.80 0.29 6.44
CA CYS A 233 6.48 0.23 7.74
C CYS A 233 5.74 1.11 8.73
N SER A 234 5.42 0.55 9.90
CA SER A 234 4.82 1.31 10.99
C SER A 234 5.82 2.30 11.58
N ARG A 235 5.32 3.45 12.02
CA ARG A 235 6.06 4.49 12.71
C ARG A 235 5.38 4.88 14.01
N VAL A 236 6.19 5.28 14.97
CA VAL A 236 5.78 5.88 16.24
C VAL A 236 6.23 7.34 16.30
N ILE A 237 5.61 8.12 17.18
CA ILE A 237 5.83 9.57 17.23
C ILE A 237 7.27 9.99 17.51
N SER A 238 8.01 9.18 18.26
CA SER A 238 9.43 9.42 18.54
C SER A 238 10.32 9.36 17.30
N GLN A 239 9.80 8.86 16.18
CA GLN A 239 10.48 8.86 14.88
C GLN A 239 10.13 10.07 14.02
N CYS A 240 9.20 10.93 14.44
CA CYS A 240 8.96 12.22 13.79
C CYS A 240 10.20 13.11 13.92
N SER A 241 10.55 13.82 12.84
CA SER A 241 11.66 14.75 12.86
C SER A 241 11.48 15.88 11.87
N LYS A 242 11.51 17.12 12.38
CA LYS A 242 11.56 18.31 11.52
C LYS A 242 12.82 18.40 10.65
N SER A 243 13.90 17.73 11.06
CA SER A 243 15.18 17.74 10.33
C SER A 243 15.20 16.77 9.16
N LYS A 244 14.37 15.72 9.21
CA LYS A 244 14.27 14.67 8.20
C LYS A 244 12.82 14.28 7.90
N PRO A 245 11.94 15.24 7.56
CA PRO A 245 10.52 14.97 7.44
C PRO A 245 10.18 14.03 6.28
N PHE A 246 11.07 13.92 5.29
CA PHE A 246 10.91 13.11 4.09
C PHE A 246 11.56 11.73 4.16
N GLU A 247 12.19 11.36 5.28
CA GLU A 247 12.80 10.03 5.43
C GLU A 247 11.71 8.97 5.50
N CYS A 248 11.71 8.03 4.56
CA CYS A 248 10.73 6.94 4.50
C CYS A 248 11.26 5.70 5.22
N ALA A 249 10.51 5.23 6.23
CA ALA A 249 10.84 4.03 6.99
C ALA A 249 10.59 2.74 6.18
N ALA A 250 9.65 2.77 5.23
CA ALA A 250 9.39 1.63 4.35
C ALA A 250 10.48 1.50 3.28
N GLN A 251 11.27 0.44 3.32
CA GLN A 251 12.35 0.24 2.36
C GLN A 251 12.46 -1.21 1.88
N MET A 252 13.09 -1.36 0.71
CA MET A 252 13.47 -2.65 0.15
C MET A 252 14.99 -2.79 0.15
N GLY A 253 15.48 -3.94 0.60
CA GLY A 253 16.89 -4.28 0.55
C GLY A 253 17.34 -4.74 -0.84
N GLY A 254 18.60 -4.54 -1.19
CA GLY A 254 19.19 -5.08 -2.42
C GLY A 254 18.85 -4.27 -3.70
N ARG A 255 18.51 -4.96 -4.80
CA ARG A 255 18.35 -4.36 -6.15
C ARG A 255 17.00 -3.67 -6.35
N GLY A 256 16.66 -2.71 -5.50
CA GLY A 256 15.44 -1.89 -5.64
C GLY A 256 14.15 -2.70 -5.50
N ALA A 257 13.16 -2.42 -6.38
CA ALA A 257 11.77 -2.88 -6.27
C ALA A 257 11.53 -4.41 -6.22
N ILE A 258 12.54 -5.21 -6.54
CA ILE A 258 12.45 -6.68 -6.59
C ILE A 258 13.04 -7.31 -5.32
N GLY A 259 13.83 -6.56 -4.55
CA GLY A 259 14.50 -7.05 -3.36
C GLY A 259 13.57 -7.20 -2.15
N PRO A 260 13.94 -8.05 -1.16
CA PRO A 260 13.11 -8.27 0.02
C PRO A 260 12.94 -6.97 0.83
N PRO A 261 11.84 -6.81 1.60
CA PRO A 261 11.74 -5.72 2.58
C PRO A 261 12.92 -5.75 3.56
N ILE A 262 13.37 -4.59 4.02
CA ILE A 262 14.32 -4.52 5.13
C ILE A 262 13.62 -4.86 6.45
N ASP A 263 14.39 -5.13 7.51
CA ASP A 263 13.84 -5.40 8.84
C ASP A 263 12.90 -4.28 9.29
N GLY A 264 11.72 -4.66 9.78
CA GLY A 264 10.64 -3.75 10.18
C GLY A 264 9.71 -3.31 9.04
N SER A 265 10.07 -3.55 7.79
CA SER A 265 9.20 -3.32 6.63
C SER A 265 8.47 -4.59 6.22
N GLU A 266 7.21 -4.44 5.81
CA GLU A 266 6.35 -5.52 5.34
C GLU A 266 5.90 -5.27 3.91
N ARG A 267 5.81 -6.34 3.13
CA ARG A 267 5.36 -6.25 1.73
C ARG A 267 3.86 -6.51 1.65
N LEU A 268 3.09 -5.52 1.19
CA LEU A 268 1.65 -5.69 0.96
C LEU A 268 1.40 -6.59 -0.24
N PHE A 269 2.06 -6.31 -1.36
CA PHE A 269 2.06 -7.15 -2.55
C PHE A 269 3.35 -6.99 -3.35
N ASN A 270 3.62 -7.98 -4.18
CA ASN A 270 4.69 -7.93 -5.18
C ASN A 270 4.28 -8.71 -6.42
N TRP A 271 4.47 -8.08 -7.56
CA TRP A 271 4.27 -8.60 -8.90
C TRP A 271 5.61 -8.61 -9.60
N SER A 272 5.96 -9.75 -10.22
CA SER A 272 7.14 -9.88 -11.07
C SER A 272 6.83 -10.85 -12.20
N GLY A 273 6.82 -10.34 -13.43
CA GLY A 273 6.42 -11.08 -14.62
C GLY A 273 5.00 -11.64 -14.51
N ARG A 274 4.87 -12.96 -14.34
CA ARG A 274 3.57 -13.66 -14.21
C ARG A 274 3.18 -14.02 -12.79
N LYS A 275 4.04 -13.73 -11.80
CA LYS A 275 3.82 -14.12 -10.40
C LYS A 275 3.37 -12.92 -9.60
N SER A 276 2.27 -13.09 -8.85
CA SER A 276 1.82 -12.13 -7.84
C SER A 276 1.80 -12.80 -6.47
N THR A 277 2.47 -12.14 -5.52
CA THR A 277 2.54 -12.51 -4.10
C THR A 277 1.92 -11.39 -3.29
N GLY A 278 1.34 -11.74 -2.13
CA GLY A 278 0.65 -10.80 -1.26
C GLY A 278 0.97 -11.09 0.19
N THR A 279 0.66 -10.14 1.05
CA THR A 279 0.79 -10.25 2.50
C THR A 279 -0.20 -11.25 3.11
N THR A 280 -0.15 -11.40 4.43
CA THR A 280 -1.11 -12.20 5.21
C THR A 280 -2.09 -11.31 5.95
N ALA A 281 -3.20 -11.88 6.41
CA ALA A 281 -4.14 -11.16 7.27
C ALA A 281 -3.53 -10.78 8.63
N ALA A 282 -2.54 -11.55 9.13
CA ALA A 282 -1.87 -11.24 10.39
C ALA A 282 -1.03 -9.97 10.27
N ASN A 283 -0.22 -9.85 9.21
CA ASN A 283 0.59 -8.66 8.97
C ASN A 283 -0.32 -7.42 8.81
N MET A 284 -1.46 -7.53 8.11
CA MET A 284 -2.40 -6.41 8.00
C MET A 284 -3.02 -5.98 9.32
N ALA A 285 -3.24 -6.92 10.26
CA ALA A 285 -3.75 -6.57 11.59
C ALA A 285 -2.75 -5.74 12.41
N GLU A 286 -1.44 -5.87 12.16
CA GLU A 286 -0.42 -5.01 12.79
C GLU A 286 -0.50 -3.56 12.29
N PHE A 287 -0.83 -3.35 11.01
CA PHE A 287 -1.06 -2.02 10.46
C PHE A 287 -2.42 -1.44 10.86
N GLU A 288 -3.44 -2.29 11.02
CA GLU A 288 -4.71 -1.91 11.63
C GLU A 288 -4.48 -1.40 13.06
N ASP A 289 -3.72 -2.13 13.87
CA ASP A 289 -3.36 -1.70 15.23
C ASP A 289 -2.52 -0.41 15.22
N THR A 290 -1.59 -0.28 14.28
CA THR A 290 -0.80 0.94 14.12
C THR A 290 -1.69 2.16 13.85
N LEU A 291 -2.65 2.05 12.95
CA LEU A 291 -3.50 3.19 12.57
C LEU A 291 -4.66 3.42 13.55
N PHE A 292 -5.17 2.37 14.19
CA PHE A 292 -6.44 2.43 14.91
C PHE A 292 -6.38 1.97 16.37
N ALA A 293 -5.21 1.53 16.85
CA ALA A 293 -4.99 0.96 18.19
C ALA A 293 -5.95 -0.18 18.55
N CYS A 294 -6.38 -0.92 17.54
CA CYS A 294 -7.25 -2.08 17.65
C CYS A 294 -7.10 -2.96 16.41
N SER A 295 -7.61 -4.19 16.48
CA SER A 295 -7.63 -5.09 15.33
C SER A 295 -8.97 -5.80 15.20
N GLY A 296 -9.30 -6.20 13.97
CA GLY A 296 -10.49 -6.99 13.66
C GLY A 296 -11.79 -6.17 13.51
N TRP A 297 -11.70 -4.84 13.43
CA TRP A 297 -12.85 -3.99 13.14
C TRP A 297 -12.97 -3.67 11.65
N LEU A 298 -11.85 -3.70 10.93
CA LEU A 298 -11.81 -3.78 9.47
C LEU A 298 -11.49 -5.21 9.04
N SER A 299 -12.15 -5.68 8.00
CA SER A 299 -11.72 -6.93 7.37
C SER A 299 -10.34 -6.79 6.75
N PRO A 300 -9.60 -7.90 6.61
CA PRO A 300 -8.37 -7.95 5.82
C PRO A 300 -8.54 -7.36 4.40
N ARG A 301 -9.76 -7.42 3.82
CA ARG A 301 -10.04 -6.88 2.49
C ARG A 301 -10.12 -5.35 2.51
N LEU A 302 -10.83 -4.75 3.47
CA LEU A 302 -10.85 -3.29 3.60
C LEU A 302 -9.48 -2.75 4.01
N MET A 303 -8.78 -3.42 4.92
CA MET A 303 -7.44 -3.01 5.33
C MET A 303 -6.45 -3.05 4.15
N PHE A 304 -6.52 -4.06 3.29
CA PHE A 304 -5.73 -4.10 2.05
C PHE A 304 -6.02 -2.89 1.15
N ASN A 305 -7.30 -2.54 0.96
CA ASN A 305 -7.69 -1.39 0.14
C ASN A 305 -7.19 -0.07 0.74
N LEU A 306 -7.29 0.08 2.07
CA LEU A 306 -6.79 1.24 2.80
C LEU A 306 -5.28 1.40 2.61
N LEU A 307 -4.52 0.31 2.76
CA LEU A 307 -3.07 0.31 2.58
C LEU A 307 -2.65 0.58 1.13
N CYS A 308 -3.40 0.05 0.15
CA CYS A 308 -3.18 0.40 -1.26
C CYS A 308 -3.43 1.89 -1.54
N ALA A 309 -4.50 2.46 -0.99
CA ALA A 309 -4.81 3.89 -1.14
C ALA A 309 -3.75 4.76 -0.45
N GLY A 310 -3.33 4.41 0.77
CA GLY A 310 -2.24 5.09 1.48
C GLY A 310 -0.93 5.02 0.72
N GLY A 311 -0.60 3.86 0.15
CA GLY A 311 0.56 3.67 -0.71
C GLY A 311 0.40 4.19 -2.14
N THR A 312 -0.73 4.81 -2.49
CA THR A 312 -1.05 5.36 -3.83
C THR A 312 -0.95 4.34 -4.99
N ALA A 313 -0.95 3.04 -4.67
CA ALA A 313 -0.82 2.00 -5.68
C ALA A 313 -2.00 2.06 -6.66
N THR A 314 -1.73 1.86 -7.95
CA THR A 314 -2.74 1.85 -9.04
C THR A 314 -3.40 3.19 -9.36
N LEU A 315 -2.91 4.31 -8.81
CA LEU A 315 -3.47 5.64 -9.10
C LEU A 315 -2.87 6.31 -10.33
N TYR A 316 -1.76 5.78 -10.84
CA TYR A 316 -0.94 6.46 -11.85
C TYR A 316 -1.30 6.12 -13.30
N GLN A 317 -2.55 5.76 -13.61
CA GLN A 317 -2.97 5.32 -14.96
C GLN A 317 -2.15 4.12 -15.50
N GLU A 318 -1.73 3.22 -14.61
CA GLU A 318 -0.97 2.02 -14.94
C GLU A 318 -1.74 1.10 -15.90
N ASP A 319 -1.08 0.55 -16.94
CA ASP A 319 -1.70 -0.36 -17.91
C ASP A 319 -2.36 -1.60 -17.29
N THR A 320 -1.90 -2.03 -16.11
CA THR A 320 -2.41 -3.23 -15.45
C THR A 320 -2.43 -3.12 -13.95
N THR A 321 -3.62 -3.23 -13.38
CA THR A 321 -3.88 -3.29 -11.93
C THR A 321 -4.32 -4.69 -11.49
N SER A 322 -4.34 -5.65 -12.41
CA SER A 322 -4.78 -7.04 -12.20
C SER A 322 -3.98 -7.76 -11.11
N HIS A 323 -2.72 -7.39 -10.94
CA HIS A 323 -1.83 -7.96 -9.93
C HIS A 323 -2.25 -7.54 -8.51
N VAL A 324 -2.66 -6.28 -8.32
CA VAL A 324 -3.23 -5.78 -7.07
C VAL A 324 -4.57 -6.46 -6.81
N SER A 325 -5.45 -6.53 -7.82
CA SER A 325 -6.74 -7.22 -7.72
C SER A 325 -6.57 -8.69 -7.31
N SER A 326 -5.57 -9.38 -7.85
CA SER A 326 -5.25 -10.78 -7.53
C SER A 326 -4.74 -10.94 -6.09
N ALA A 327 -3.92 -10.03 -5.59
CA ALA A 327 -3.49 -10.02 -4.19
C ALA A 327 -4.67 -9.74 -3.25
N ARG A 328 -5.49 -8.74 -3.61
CA ARG A 328 -6.70 -8.33 -2.91
C ARG A 328 -7.73 -9.46 -2.77
N ASN A 329 -7.98 -10.22 -3.85
CA ASN A 329 -9.02 -11.28 -3.94
C ASN A 329 -8.78 -12.51 -3.05
N LYS A 330 -7.65 -12.57 -2.35
CA LYS A 330 -7.39 -13.57 -1.32
C LYS A 330 -8.13 -13.27 -0.01
N PHE A 331 -8.52 -12.02 0.20
CA PHE A 331 -9.19 -11.55 1.39
C PHE A 331 -10.70 -11.39 1.15
N LYS A 332 -11.48 -11.64 2.20
CA LYS A 332 -12.94 -11.50 2.20
C LYS A 332 -13.34 -10.36 3.12
N LEU A 333 -14.41 -9.66 2.75
CA LEU A 333 -15.09 -8.68 3.61
C LEU A 333 -15.75 -9.36 4.82
N TYR A 334 -16.01 -8.58 5.86
CA TYR A 334 -16.97 -8.94 6.90
C TYR A 334 -18.41 -8.79 6.39
N ASN A 335 -19.39 -9.40 7.09
CA ASN A 335 -20.79 -9.44 6.60
C ASN A 335 -21.41 -8.05 6.38
N ASP A 336 -21.00 -7.06 7.16
CA ASP A 336 -21.64 -5.74 7.25
C ASP A 336 -20.81 -4.64 6.58
N GLU A 337 -19.78 -5.01 5.80
CA GLU A 337 -18.90 -4.09 5.08
C GLU A 337 -19.25 -4.00 3.59
N LYS A 338 -18.97 -2.85 2.98
CA LYS A 338 -19.17 -2.59 1.55
C LYS A 338 -17.83 -2.18 0.90
N GLU A 339 -17.62 -2.62 -0.34
CA GLU A 339 -16.36 -2.36 -1.06
C GLU A 339 -16.28 -0.93 -1.61
N ASP A 340 -17.44 -0.36 -1.99
CA ASP A 340 -17.58 1.02 -2.47
C ASP A 340 -18.80 1.65 -1.79
N ALA A 341 -18.58 2.69 -0.99
CA ALA A 341 -19.67 3.48 -0.40
C ALA A 341 -20.26 4.51 -1.40
N SER A 342 -19.72 4.63 -2.61
CA SER A 342 -20.15 5.59 -3.64
C SER A 342 -21.44 5.18 -4.37
N ALA A 343 -22.32 4.40 -3.75
CA ALA A 343 -23.56 3.90 -4.34
C ALA A 343 -24.80 4.08 -3.45
N GLU A 344 -24.71 4.92 -2.42
CA GLU A 344 -25.87 5.33 -1.62
C GLU A 344 -25.82 6.84 -1.38
N GLU A 345 -26.10 7.61 -2.43
CA GLU A 345 -26.63 8.97 -2.31
C GLU A 345 -27.96 9.02 -3.10
N ASP A 346 -29.04 9.15 -2.31
CA ASP A 346 -30.39 9.69 -2.54
C ASP A 346 -31.27 9.22 -3.71
#